data_AF-A0A143PTQ5-F1
#
_entry.id   AF-A0A143PTQ5-F1
#
_cell.length_a   1.000
_cell.length_b   1.000
_cell.length_c   1.000
_cell.angle_alpha   90.00
_cell.angle_beta   90.00
_cell.angle_gamma   90.00
#
_symmetry.space_group_name_H-M   'P 1'
#
loop_
_entity.id
_entity.type
_entity.pdbx_description
1 polymer ?
#
loop_
_entity_poly.entity_id
_entity_poly.type
_entity_poly.pdbx_seq_one_letter_code
_entity_poly.pdbx_strand_id
1 'polypeptide(L)'
;MPPIGLIAGNGKFPLLVLDAASALGHEVTVVAIKEETGDDLVERAAAVGAALHSVSLGQLGRCIQLLQEAGCAQAVMAGQVKHAKLFANITPDWTLLQVLMRLRAKSTDALISAIADVMRGKGIELLDSTVFLQPLLAREGHIAGPAPDDVARADLKFGYRMADAIAGLDIGQTIVVKDQAVVAVEAMEGTDETIRRAGRIAGPGACVIKVAKPRQDMRFDVPIVGLPTIAVLRDAGIRILSIDAGRTLVLDGQAVADAADAARVTVVGRPLGEQARG
;
A
#
# COMPACT_ATOMS: atom_id res chain seq x y z
N MET A 1 26.76 -0.97 1.99
CA MET A 1 25.63 -1.84 1.58
C MET A 1 25.47 -1.77 0.07
N PRO A 2 24.84 -2.74 -0.61
CA PRO A 2 24.57 -2.61 -2.04
C PRO A 2 23.64 -1.41 -2.29
N PRO A 3 23.82 -0.68 -3.42
CA PRO A 3 22.96 0.43 -3.79
C PRO A 3 21.55 -0.09 -4.11
N ILE A 4 20.55 0.73 -3.79
CA ILE A 4 19.14 0.40 -3.96
C ILE A 4 18.47 1.43 -4.88
N GLY A 5 17.71 0.92 -5.85
CA GLY A 5 16.82 1.76 -6.65
C GLY A 5 15.53 2.06 -5.90
N LEU A 6 15.07 3.31 -5.94
CA LEU A 6 13.72 3.69 -5.51
C LEU A 6 12.96 4.24 -6.72
N ILE A 7 12.01 3.48 -7.24
CA ILE A 7 11.08 3.95 -8.28
C ILE A 7 9.89 4.60 -7.59
N ALA A 8 9.79 5.92 -7.69
CA ALA A 8 8.88 6.71 -6.87
C ALA A 8 7.68 7.24 -7.66
N GLY A 9 6.48 6.92 -7.17
CA GLY A 9 5.21 7.51 -7.55
C GLY A 9 4.74 8.57 -6.55
N ASN A 10 3.42 8.71 -6.40
CA ASN A 10 2.81 9.73 -5.53
C ASN A 10 2.67 9.27 -4.07
N GLY A 11 2.52 10.24 -3.17
CA GLY A 11 2.16 10.06 -1.77
C GLY A 11 3.36 10.07 -0.84
N LYS A 12 3.10 9.79 0.45
CA LYS A 12 4.15 9.76 1.48
C LYS A 12 5.02 8.50 1.44
N PHE A 13 4.58 7.45 0.74
CA PHE A 13 5.22 6.15 0.80
C PHE A 13 6.68 6.15 0.26
N PRO A 14 7.00 6.80 -0.88
CA PRO A 14 8.39 6.96 -1.33
C PRO A 14 9.30 7.66 -0.31
N LEU A 15 8.80 8.69 0.38
CA LEU A 15 9.58 9.39 1.41
C LEU A 15 9.99 8.44 2.54
N LEU A 16 9.07 7.60 2.99
CA LEU A 16 9.33 6.63 4.05
C LEU A 16 10.35 5.58 3.62
N VAL A 17 10.23 5.07 2.39
CA VAL A 17 11.18 4.10 1.84
C VAL A 17 12.57 4.72 1.71
N LEU A 18 12.66 5.94 1.19
CA LEU A 18 13.92 6.70 1.09
C LEU A 18 14.57 6.85 2.46
N ASP A 19 13.82 7.34 3.44
CA ASP A 19 14.32 7.58 4.80
C ASP A 19 14.79 6.31 5.48
N ALA A 20 14.00 5.24 5.39
CA ALA A 20 14.33 3.97 6.00
C ALA A 20 15.56 3.32 5.34
N ALA A 21 15.63 3.32 4.00
CA ALA A 21 16.77 2.77 3.28
C ALA A 21 18.06 3.55 3.57
N SER A 22 17.99 4.89 3.56
CA SER A 22 19.13 5.75 3.90
C SER A 22 19.56 5.58 5.36
N ALA A 23 18.63 5.49 6.31
CA ALA A 23 18.94 5.27 7.72
C ALA A 23 19.60 3.91 7.98
N LEU A 24 19.30 2.90 7.15
CA LEU A 24 19.95 1.60 7.17
C LEU A 24 21.34 1.61 6.51
N GLY A 25 21.73 2.70 5.84
CA GLY A 25 23.05 2.88 5.22
C GLY A 25 23.12 2.43 3.75
N HIS A 26 21.98 2.30 3.06
CA HIS A 26 21.97 2.10 1.61
C HIS A 26 22.24 3.42 0.87
N GLU A 27 23.05 3.33 -0.19
CA GLU A 27 23.08 4.38 -1.21
C GLU A 27 21.83 4.26 -2.08
N VAL A 28 20.98 5.28 -2.06
CA VAL A 28 19.68 5.26 -2.74
C VAL A 28 19.76 6.06 -4.03
N THR A 29 19.34 5.44 -5.15
CA THR A 29 19.11 6.13 -6.41
C THR A 29 17.61 6.23 -6.65
N VAL A 30 17.07 7.45 -6.57
CA VAL A 30 15.66 7.76 -6.77
C VAL A 30 15.40 7.97 -8.25
N VAL A 31 14.46 7.20 -8.80
CA VAL A 31 13.89 7.38 -10.13
C VAL A 31 12.46 7.88 -9.97
N ALA A 32 12.30 9.21 -9.97
CA ALA A 32 11.03 9.90 -9.81
C ALA A 32 10.19 9.84 -11.10
N ILE A 33 8.96 9.34 -10.98
CA ILE A 33 7.96 9.36 -12.06
C ILE A 33 7.43 10.79 -12.18
N LYS A 34 7.79 11.48 -13.27
CA LYS A 34 7.46 12.90 -13.53
C LYS A 34 6.00 13.24 -13.32
N GLU A 35 5.12 12.35 -13.75
CA GLU A 35 3.69 12.58 -13.74
C GLU A 35 3.04 12.41 -12.35
N GLU A 36 3.76 11.85 -11.38
CA GLU A 36 3.20 11.43 -10.08
C GLU A 36 3.99 11.92 -8.85
N THR A 37 5.29 12.15 -8.99
CA THR A 37 6.16 12.50 -7.86
C THR A 37 5.92 13.93 -7.41
N GLY A 38 5.82 14.15 -6.10
CA GLY A 38 5.72 15.48 -5.48
C GLY A 38 7.10 16.13 -5.26
N ASP A 39 7.10 17.46 -5.10
CA ASP A 39 8.31 18.24 -4.82
C ASP A 39 8.96 17.87 -3.48
N ASP A 40 8.16 17.37 -2.54
CA ASP A 40 8.59 16.88 -1.23
C ASP A 40 9.62 15.76 -1.32
N LEU A 41 9.47 14.83 -2.27
CA LEU A 41 10.46 13.77 -2.49
C LEU A 41 11.76 14.32 -3.06
N VAL A 42 11.70 15.34 -3.92
CA VAL A 42 12.88 15.97 -4.52
C VAL A 42 13.70 16.66 -3.43
N GLU A 43 13.04 17.47 -2.60
CA GLU A 43 13.66 18.13 -1.45
C GLU A 43 14.27 17.11 -0.49
N ARG A 44 13.54 16.02 -0.23
CA ARG A 44 14.01 14.98 0.69
C ARG A 44 15.21 14.22 0.15
N ALA A 45 15.21 13.85 -1.13
CA ALA A 45 16.35 13.21 -1.79
C ALA A 45 17.60 14.07 -1.70
N ALA A 46 17.49 15.38 -1.93
CA ALA A 46 18.59 16.31 -1.74
C ALA A 46 19.08 16.36 -0.29
N ALA A 47 18.16 16.39 0.68
CA ALA A 47 18.49 16.44 2.10
C ALA A 47 19.25 15.20 2.60
N VAL A 48 18.94 14.01 2.06
CA VAL A 48 19.63 12.76 2.41
C VAL A 48 20.80 12.42 1.46
N GLY A 49 21.09 13.27 0.48
CA GLY A 49 22.17 13.08 -0.48
C GLY A 49 21.95 11.95 -1.49
N ALA A 50 20.70 11.58 -1.75
CA ALA A 50 20.35 10.54 -2.72
C ALA A 50 20.44 11.08 -4.17
N ALA A 51 20.95 10.26 -5.08
CA ALA A 51 20.91 10.58 -6.51
C ALA A 51 19.46 10.58 -6.99
N LEU A 52 19.05 11.63 -7.72
CA LEU A 52 17.69 11.76 -8.21
C LEU A 52 17.67 11.91 -9.74
N HIS A 53 16.89 11.05 -10.37
CA HIS A 53 16.62 11.08 -11.80
C HIS A 53 15.11 11.16 -12.03
N SER A 54 14.73 11.87 -13.07
CA SER A 54 13.33 12.09 -13.40
C SER A 54 13.02 11.42 -14.74
N VAL A 55 12.05 10.50 -14.74
CA VAL A 55 11.60 9.76 -15.93
C VAL A 55 10.09 9.90 -16.09
N SER A 56 9.62 9.94 -17.32
CA SER A 56 8.19 9.76 -17.59
C SER A 56 7.84 8.29 -17.38
N LEU A 57 6.60 8.02 -16.96
CA LEU A 57 6.07 6.66 -16.82
C LEU A 57 6.20 5.83 -18.13
N GLY A 58 6.29 6.49 -19.28
CA GLY A 58 6.51 5.87 -20.60
C GLY A 58 7.92 5.30 -20.80
N GLN A 59 8.88 5.69 -19.97
CA GLN A 59 10.31 5.51 -20.19
C GLN A 59 10.90 4.38 -19.34
N LEU A 60 10.29 3.19 -19.39
CA LEU A 60 10.73 2.00 -18.63
C LEU A 60 12.18 1.60 -18.93
N GLY A 61 12.58 1.60 -20.20
CA GLY A 61 13.94 1.32 -20.62
C GLY A 61 14.94 2.34 -20.06
N ARG A 62 14.57 3.63 -20.03
CA ARG A 62 15.41 4.66 -19.41
C ARG A 62 15.52 4.47 -17.89
N CYS A 63 14.43 4.12 -17.22
CA CYS A 63 14.43 3.78 -15.79
C CYS A 63 15.42 2.65 -15.48
N ILE A 64 15.33 1.54 -16.23
CA ILE A 64 16.24 0.39 -16.09
C ILE A 64 17.69 0.81 -16.32
N GLN A 65 17.96 1.60 -17.38
CA GLN A 65 19.30 2.06 -17.70
C GLN A 65 19.90 2.89 -16.55
N LEU A 66 19.14 3.82 -15.99
CA LEU A 66 19.58 4.67 -14.87
C LEU A 66 19.93 3.82 -13.63
N LEU A 67 19.11 2.82 -13.31
CA LEU A 67 19.38 1.91 -12.19
C LEU A 67 20.64 1.07 -12.43
N GLN A 68 20.87 0.60 -13.67
CA GLN A 68 22.09 -0.13 -14.03
C GLN A 68 23.34 0.77 -13.98
N GLU A 69 23.25 2.01 -14.48
CA GLU A 69 24.32 3.02 -14.40
C GLU A 69 24.69 3.32 -12.94
N ALA A 70 23.72 3.30 -12.03
CA ALA A 70 23.92 3.43 -10.59
C ALA A 70 24.33 2.13 -9.87
N GLY A 71 24.52 1.02 -10.60
CA GLY A 71 24.90 -0.28 -10.02
C GLY A 71 23.81 -0.95 -9.18
N CYS A 72 22.55 -0.51 -9.26
CA CYS A 72 21.44 -1.07 -8.51
C CYS A 72 21.02 -2.42 -9.09
N ALA A 73 21.33 -3.51 -8.39
CA ALA A 73 20.81 -4.86 -8.70
C ALA A 73 19.42 -5.11 -8.12
N GLN A 74 18.98 -4.25 -7.19
CA GLN A 74 17.70 -4.34 -6.50
C GLN A 74 17.01 -2.99 -6.50
N ALA A 75 15.69 -2.99 -6.62
CA ALA A 75 14.89 -1.77 -6.54
C ALA A 75 13.56 -2.00 -5.81
N VAL A 76 13.05 -0.94 -5.21
CA VAL A 76 11.72 -0.88 -4.59
C VAL A 76 10.86 0.08 -5.40
N MET A 77 9.63 -0.33 -5.69
CA MET A 77 8.59 0.58 -6.16
C MET A 77 7.80 1.09 -4.97
N ALA A 78 7.62 2.41 -4.87
CA ALA A 78 6.85 3.02 -3.81
C ALA A 78 5.97 4.14 -4.37
N GLY A 79 4.78 4.28 -3.82
CA GLY A 79 3.81 5.32 -4.18
C GLY A 79 2.77 4.86 -5.18
N GLN A 80 1.71 5.66 -5.30
CA GLN A 80 0.61 5.37 -6.21
C GLN A 80 0.93 5.84 -7.63
N VAL A 81 0.48 5.06 -8.62
CA VAL A 81 0.46 5.44 -10.03
C VAL A 81 -0.98 5.40 -10.51
N LYS A 82 -1.53 6.54 -10.92
CA LYS A 82 -2.93 6.62 -11.33
C LYS A 82 -3.16 5.88 -12.65
N HIS A 83 -4.01 4.85 -12.63
CA HIS A 83 -4.35 4.03 -13.81
C HIS A 83 -4.77 4.84 -15.04
N ALA A 84 -5.49 5.94 -14.84
CA ALA A 84 -5.93 6.81 -15.93
C ALA A 84 -4.76 7.40 -16.73
N LYS A 85 -3.59 7.61 -16.11
CA LYS A 85 -2.41 8.14 -16.79
C LYS A 85 -1.61 7.06 -17.50
N LEU A 86 -1.54 5.84 -16.96
CA LEU A 86 -0.89 4.70 -17.65
C LEU A 86 -1.44 4.47 -19.07
N PHE A 87 -2.70 4.81 -19.31
CA PHE A 87 -3.38 4.62 -20.59
C PHE A 87 -3.73 5.93 -21.33
N ALA A 88 -3.40 7.10 -20.77
CA ALA A 88 -3.67 8.39 -21.40
C ALA A 88 -2.44 9.30 -21.33
N ASN A 89 -2.01 9.81 -22.48
CA ASN A 89 -0.97 10.83 -22.66
C ASN A 89 0.47 10.43 -22.28
N ILE A 90 0.84 9.17 -22.53
CA ILE A 90 2.20 8.69 -22.29
C ILE A 90 2.77 8.10 -23.57
N THR A 91 3.99 8.51 -23.93
CA THR A 91 4.72 7.98 -25.09
C THR A 91 5.59 6.81 -24.63
N PRO A 92 5.21 5.55 -24.91
CA PRO A 92 5.98 4.39 -24.46
C PRO A 92 7.30 4.32 -25.22
N ASP A 93 8.39 4.10 -24.49
CA ASP A 93 9.64 3.67 -25.10
C ASP A 93 9.54 2.23 -25.61
N TRP A 94 10.57 1.78 -26.34
CA TRP A 94 10.57 0.44 -26.92
C TRP A 94 10.39 -0.67 -25.87
N THR A 95 10.94 -0.49 -24.67
CA THR A 95 10.88 -1.48 -23.60
C THR A 95 9.45 -1.58 -23.04
N LEU A 96 8.81 -0.44 -22.76
CA LEU A 96 7.42 -0.41 -22.31
C LEU A 96 6.47 -0.90 -23.41
N LEU A 97 6.72 -0.54 -24.67
CA LEU A 97 5.91 -1.01 -25.80
C LEU A 97 5.93 -2.54 -25.90
N GLN A 98 7.09 -3.18 -25.75
CA GLN A 98 7.21 -4.64 -25.72
C GLN A 98 6.42 -5.28 -24.58
N VAL A 99 6.39 -4.65 -23.40
CA VAL A 99 5.55 -5.09 -22.27
C VAL A 99 4.08 -5.01 -22.66
N LEU A 100 3.62 -3.85 -23.13
CA LEU A 100 2.22 -3.60 -23.48
C LEU A 100 1.71 -4.56 -24.57
N MET A 101 2.52 -4.88 -25.57
CA MET A 101 2.15 -5.82 -26.64
C MET A 101 1.99 -7.27 -26.17
N ARG A 102 2.60 -7.63 -25.02
CA ARG A 102 2.53 -8.99 -24.45
C ARG A 102 1.40 -9.17 -23.43
N LEU A 103 0.75 -8.09 -23.01
CA LEU A 103 -0.32 -8.15 -22.03
C LEU A 103 -1.58 -8.77 -22.62
N ARG A 104 -2.01 -9.91 -22.04
CA ARG A 104 -3.28 -10.58 -22.38
C ARG A 104 -4.50 -9.82 -21.84
N ALA A 105 -4.33 -9.12 -20.73
CA ALA A 105 -5.34 -8.29 -20.08
C ALA A 105 -4.75 -6.91 -19.77
N LYS A 106 -5.54 -5.86 -19.94
CA LYS A 106 -5.16 -4.48 -19.61
C LYS A 106 -5.42 -4.16 -18.13
N SER A 107 -5.26 -5.14 -17.24
CA SER A 107 -5.32 -4.91 -15.80
C SER A 107 -3.96 -4.40 -15.31
N THR A 108 -3.98 -3.69 -14.20
CA THR A 108 -2.76 -3.09 -13.67
C THR A 108 -1.84 -4.12 -13.05
N ASP A 109 -2.38 -5.10 -12.36
CA ASP A 109 -1.59 -6.20 -11.79
C ASP A 109 -0.81 -6.94 -12.89
N ALA A 110 -1.44 -7.17 -14.04
CA ALA A 110 -0.78 -7.79 -15.19
C ALA A 110 0.35 -6.90 -15.74
N LEU A 111 0.11 -5.59 -15.84
CA LEU A 111 1.11 -4.63 -16.29
C LEU A 111 2.32 -4.58 -15.35
N ILE A 112 2.09 -4.43 -14.05
CA ILE A 112 3.19 -4.29 -13.08
C ILE A 112 3.97 -5.62 -12.96
N SER A 113 3.28 -6.77 -12.98
CA SER A 113 3.96 -8.07 -13.03
C SER A 113 4.86 -8.19 -14.26
N ALA A 114 4.39 -7.76 -15.44
CA ALA A 114 5.17 -7.81 -16.66
C ALA A 114 6.37 -6.85 -16.63
N ILE A 115 6.21 -5.67 -16.00
CA ILE A 115 7.32 -4.74 -15.74
C ILE A 115 8.37 -5.43 -14.84
N ALA A 116 7.93 -6.07 -13.75
CA ALA A 116 8.82 -6.78 -12.84
C ALA A 116 9.63 -7.87 -13.54
N ASP A 117 9.01 -8.63 -14.44
CA ASP A 117 9.69 -9.67 -15.21
C ASP A 117 10.71 -9.08 -16.21
N VAL A 118 10.39 -7.97 -16.87
CA VAL A 118 11.35 -7.27 -17.75
C VAL A 118 12.53 -6.72 -16.96
N MET A 119 12.30 -6.11 -15.80
CA MET A 119 13.36 -5.62 -14.92
C MET A 119 14.25 -6.77 -14.45
N ARG A 120 13.66 -7.89 -14.01
CA ARG A 120 14.40 -9.09 -13.61
C ARG A 120 15.26 -9.63 -14.76
N GLY A 121 14.71 -9.69 -15.97
CA GLY A 121 15.45 -10.08 -17.19
C GLY A 121 16.59 -9.12 -17.57
N LYS A 122 16.60 -7.90 -17.01
CA LYS A 122 17.67 -6.90 -17.13
C LYS A 122 18.58 -6.84 -15.91
N GLY A 123 18.45 -7.80 -14.98
CA GLY A 123 19.32 -7.91 -13.80
C GLY A 123 18.92 -7.01 -12.63
N ILE A 124 17.69 -6.47 -12.62
CA ILE A 124 17.16 -5.69 -11.49
C ILE A 124 16.01 -6.46 -10.85
N GLU A 125 16.21 -6.88 -9.61
CA GLU A 125 15.17 -7.53 -8.82
C GLU A 125 14.29 -6.47 -8.13
N LEU A 126 12.97 -6.55 -8.35
CA LEU A 126 12.01 -5.75 -7.58
C LEU A 126 11.73 -6.41 -6.24
N LEU A 127 12.11 -5.73 -5.16
CA LEU A 127 11.88 -6.14 -3.78
C LEU A 127 10.47 -5.80 -3.30
N ASP A 128 10.06 -6.44 -2.21
CA ASP A 128 8.88 -6.06 -1.44
C ASP A 128 8.98 -4.58 -1.01
N SER A 129 7.92 -3.80 -1.21
CA SER A 129 7.93 -2.37 -0.90
C SER A 129 8.01 -2.08 0.60
N THR A 130 7.79 -3.10 1.43
CA THR A 130 7.85 -3.05 2.89
C THR A 130 9.19 -3.54 3.45
N VAL A 131 10.15 -3.92 2.61
CA VAL A 131 11.44 -4.50 3.04
C VAL A 131 12.17 -3.61 4.05
N PHE A 132 12.13 -2.30 3.87
CA PHE A 132 12.73 -1.32 4.80
C PHE A 132 11.77 -0.81 5.87
N LEU A 133 10.50 -1.21 5.80
CA LEU A 133 9.41 -0.66 6.61
C LEU A 133 8.74 -1.73 7.47
N GLN A 134 9.40 -2.86 7.68
CA GLN A 134 8.95 -3.93 8.57
C GLN A 134 8.50 -3.42 9.96
N PRO A 135 9.19 -2.44 10.60
CA PRO A 135 8.74 -1.89 11.88
C PRO A 135 7.41 -1.12 11.82
N LEU A 136 6.98 -0.69 10.62
CA LEU A 136 5.71 0.03 10.41
C LEU A 136 4.57 -0.91 10.03
N LEU A 137 4.83 -2.21 9.86
CA LEU A 137 3.77 -3.18 9.60
C LEU A 137 2.94 -3.41 10.88
N ALA A 138 1.64 -3.59 10.69
CA ALA A 138 0.73 -3.91 11.77
C ALA A 138 1.19 -5.17 12.51
N ARG A 139 1.37 -5.05 13.83
CA ARG A 139 1.63 -6.20 14.71
C ARG A 139 0.36 -7.00 14.96
N GLU A 140 0.51 -8.27 15.27
CA GLU A 140 -0.61 -9.14 15.66
C GLU A 140 -1.26 -8.69 16.98
N GLY A 141 -2.58 -8.80 17.06
CA GLY A 141 -3.35 -8.53 18.27
C GLY A 141 -3.73 -7.07 18.46
N HIS A 142 -3.95 -6.66 19.70
CA HIS A 142 -4.39 -5.30 20.03
C HIS A 142 -3.27 -4.29 19.76
N ILE A 143 -3.54 -3.30 18.90
CA ILE A 143 -2.58 -2.27 18.52
C ILE A 143 -2.79 -1.01 19.36
N ALA A 144 -4.01 -0.47 19.38
CA ALA A 144 -4.38 0.77 20.04
C ALA A 144 -5.88 0.83 20.36
N GLY A 145 -6.30 1.78 21.19
CA GLY A 145 -7.68 1.99 21.60
C GLY A 145 -8.12 1.15 22.80
N PRO A 146 -9.43 1.16 23.10
CA PRO A 146 -10.01 0.21 24.05
C PRO A 146 -9.89 -1.22 23.53
N ALA A 147 -9.67 -2.20 24.40
CA ALA A 147 -9.72 -3.60 23.98
C ALA A 147 -11.11 -3.95 23.41
N PRO A 148 -11.18 -4.79 22.35
CA PRO A 148 -12.46 -5.23 21.81
C PRO A 148 -13.23 -6.03 22.85
N ASP A 149 -14.55 -5.88 22.90
CA ASP A 149 -15.46 -6.70 23.72
C ASP A 149 -15.89 -7.97 22.97
N ASP A 150 -16.81 -8.75 23.55
CA ASP A 150 -17.26 -10.01 22.95
C ASP A 150 -18.13 -9.80 21.70
N VAL A 151 -18.90 -8.70 21.64
CA VAL A 151 -19.71 -8.35 20.47
C VAL A 151 -18.79 -8.00 19.30
N ALA A 152 -17.81 -7.13 19.56
CA ALA A 152 -16.74 -6.80 18.63
C ALA A 152 -15.99 -8.03 18.11
N ARG A 153 -15.61 -8.95 19.00
CA ARG A 153 -14.95 -10.20 18.61
C ARG A 153 -15.83 -11.06 17.70
N ALA A 154 -17.13 -11.11 17.96
CA ALA A 154 -18.08 -11.84 17.12
C ALA A 154 -18.23 -11.21 15.73
N ASP A 155 -18.28 -9.89 15.64
CA ASP A 155 -18.31 -9.13 14.38
C ASP A 155 -17.04 -9.33 13.56
N LEU A 156 -15.87 -9.23 14.19
CA LEU A 156 -14.58 -9.48 13.54
C LEU A 156 -14.51 -10.90 12.97
N LYS A 157 -14.84 -11.91 13.79
CA LYS A 157 -14.84 -13.31 13.36
C LYS A 157 -15.82 -13.57 12.21
N PHE A 158 -17.01 -12.97 12.27
CA PHE A 158 -17.98 -13.07 11.18
C PHE A 158 -17.43 -12.42 9.90
N GLY A 159 -16.92 -11.20 10.03
CA GLY A 159 -16.51 -10.38 8.90
C GLY A 159 -15.24 -10.89 8.21
N TYR A 160 -14.28 -11.48 8.92
CA TYR A 160 -13.07 -12.04 8.31
C TYR A 160 -13.36 -12.99 7.15
N ARG A 161 -14.32 -13.90 7.32
CA ARG A 161 -14.73 -14.83 6.24
C ARG A 161 -15.30 -14.11 5.02
N MET A 162 -16.04 -13.02 5.25
CA MET A 162 -16.66 -12.23 4.18
C MET A 162 -15.61 -11.37 3.46
N ALA A 163 -14.72 -10.72 4.21
CA ALA A 163 -13.64 -9.90 3.69
C ALA A 163 -12.71 -10.72 2.79
N ASP A 164 -12.29 -11.91 3.24
CA ASP A 164 -11.42 -12.79 2.45
C ASP A 164 -12.08 -13.20 1.12
N ALA A 165 -13.39 -13.50 1.14
CA ALA A 165 -14.14 -13.88 -0.06
C ALA A 165 -14.27 -12.72 -1.05
N ILE A 166 -14.62 -11.52 -0.58
CA ILE A 166 -14.72 -10.31 -1.42
C ILE A 166 -13.37 -9.94 -2.01
N ALA A 167 -12.30 -9.96 -1.20
CA ALA A 167 -10.95 -9.67 -1.66
C ALA A 167 -10.46 -10.72 -2.67
N GLY A 168 -10.82 -11.99 -2.48
CA GLY A 168 -10.54 -13.07 -3.43
C GLY A 168 -11.24 -12.93 -4.79
N LEU A 169 -12.37 -12.22 -4.83
CA LEU A 169 -13.09 -11.86 -6.06
C LEU A 169 -12.58 -10.58 -6.73
N ASP A 170 -11.58 -9.92 -6.14
CA ASP A 170 -11.02 -8.65 -6.64
C ASP A 170 -12.04 -7.50 -6.72
N ILE A 171 -13.04 -7.50 -5.83
CA ILE A 171 -14.06 -6.43 -5.76
C ILE A 171 -13.54 -5.25 -4.94
N GLY A 172 -12.97 -5.54 -3.78
CA GLY A 172 -12.44 -4.57 -2.83
C GLY A 172 -11.81 -5.28 -1.63
N GLN A 173 -11.19 -4.52 -0.74
CA GLN A 173 -10.40 -5.08 0.37
C GLN A 173 -10.92 -4.69 1.76
N THR A 174 -11.97 -3.87 1.81
CA THR A 174 -12.59 -3.40 3.05
C THR A 174 -14.06 -3.81 3.10
N ILE A 175 -14.49 -4.29 4.26
CA ILE A 175 -15.91 -4.44 4.60
C ILE A 175 -16.20 -3.74 5.92
N VAL A 176 -17.48 -3.43 6.14
CA VAL A 176 -17.98 -2.92 7.41
C VAL A 176 -19.09 -3.84 7.90
N VAL A 177 -18.99 -4.27 9.16
CA VAL A 177 -19.90 -5.20 9.81
C VAL A 177 -20.48 -4.56 11.07
N LYS A 178 -21.74 -4.85 11.38
CA LYS A 178 -22.34 -4.56 12.68
C LYS A 178 -23.34 -5.65 13.01
N ASP A 179 -23.30 -6.16 14.25
CA ASP A 179 -24.22 -7.19 14.74
C ASP A 179 -24.28 -8.41 13.80
N GLN A 180 -23.11 -8.81 13.30
CA GLN A 180 -22.89 -9.90 12.34
C GLN A 180 -23.64 -9.75 11.01
N ALA A 181 -23.97 -8.51 10.62
CA ALA A 181 -24.50 -8.18 9.31
C ALA A 181 -23.48 -7.33 8.53
N VAL A 182 -23.31 -7.63 7.23
CA VAL A 182 -22.50 -6.80 6.33
C VAL A 182 -23.27 -5.53 6.01
N VAL A 183 -22.71 -4.38 6.42
CA VAL A 183 -23.29 -3.05 6.21
C VAL A 183 -22.82 -2.46 4.89
N ALA A 184 -21.53 -2.59 4.61
CA ALA A 184 -20.91 -2.07 3.40
C ALA A 184 -19.76 -2.96 2.96
N VAL A 185 -19.54 -3.00 1.65
CA VAL A 185 -18.41 -3.63 0.99
C VAL A 185 -17.79 -2.57 0.08
N GLU A 186 -16.47 -2.41 0.17
CA GLU A 186 -15.69 -1.54 -0.71
C GLU A 186 -15.72 -2.07 -2.14
N ALA A 187 -15.87 -1.15 -3.10
CA ALA A 187 -15.60 -1.38 -4.50
C ALA A 187 -14.81 -0.18 -5.06
N MET A 188 -15.26 0.41 -6.17
CA MET A 188 -14.56 1.49 -6.86
C MET A 188 -14.52 2.82 -6.08
N GLU A 189 -15.36 3.01 -5.06
CA GLU A 189 -15.40 4.24 -4.27
C GLU A 189 -14.23 4.39 -3.28
N GLY A 190 -13.58 3.28 -2.94
CA GLY A 190 -12.47 3.22 -1.99
C GLY A 190 -12.88 3.17 -0.52
N THR A 191 -11.87 2.94 0.32
CA THR A 191 -12.03 2.63 1.76
C THR A 191 -12.75 3.75 2.52
N ASP A 192 -12.34 5.00 2.33
CA ASP A 192 -12.88 6.13 3.11
C ASP A 192 -14.37 6.36 2.84
N GLU A 193 -14.80 6.31 1.57
CA GLU A 193 -16.21 6.47 1.23
C GLU A 193 -17.04 5.27 1.70
N THR A 194 -16.48 4.07 1.65
CA THR A 194 -17.09 2.87 2.22
C THR A 194 -17.36 3.04 3.72
N ILE A 195 -16.39 3.56 4.48
CA ILE A 195 -16.52 3.82 5.92
C ILE A 195 -17.61 4.86 6.19
N ARG A 196 -17.59 6.01 5.48
CA ARG A 196 -18.61 7.06 5.64
C ARG A 196 -20.01 6.56 5.27
N ARG A 197 -20.13 5.77 4.22
CA ARG A 197 -21.39 5.13 3.82
C ARG A 197 -21.90 4.18 4.88
N ALA A 198 -21.02 3.35 5.47
CA ALA A 198 -21.41 2.45 6.54
C ALA A 198 -21.88 3.18 7.80
N GLY A 199 -21.19 4.25 8.20
CA GLY A 199 -21.59 5.09 9.34
C GLY A 199 -22.99 5.70 9.16
N ARG A 200 -23.34 6.11 7.93
CA ARG A 200 -24.69 6.59 7.59
C ARG A 200 -25.77 5.50 7.67
N ILE A 201 -25.45 4.26 7.29
CA ILE A 201 -26.42 3.14 7.23
C ILE A 201 -26.64 2.52 8.60
N ALA A 202 -25.56 2.17 9.29
CA ALA A 202 -25.61 1.39 10.53
C ALA A 202 -25.53 2.23 11.80
N GLY A 203 -25.22 3.53 11.67
CA GLY A 203 -24.92 4.39 12.81
C GLY A 203 -23.60 3.99 13.50
N PRO A 204 -23.35 4.51 14.71
CA PRO A 204 -22.11 4.25 15.43
C PRO A 204 -21.98 2.78 15.86
N GLY A 205 -20.74 2.37 16.15
CA GLY A 205 -20.45 1.06 16.74
C GLY A 205 -20.10 -0.06 15.76
N ALA A 206 -20.07 0.22 14.46
CA ALA A 206 -19.68 -0.78 13.47
C ALA A 206 -18.16 -1.09 13.51
N CYS A 207 -17.80 -2.24 12.94
CA CYS A 207 -16.45 -2.76 12.79
C CYS A 207 -16.01 -2.70 11.32
N VAL A 208 -14.89 -2.03 11.05
CA VAL A 208 -14.24 -2.01 9.74
C VAL A 208 -13.19 -3.12 9.72
N ILE A 209 -13.20 -3.92 8.67
CA ILE A 209 -12.23 -5.00 8.44
C ILE A 209 -11.61 -4.75 7.08
N LYS A 210 -10.31 -4.49 7.07
CA LYS A 210 -9.50 -4.31 5.87
C LYS A 210 -8.47 -5.44 5.79
N VAL A 211 -8.49 -6.19 4.71
CA VAL A 211 -7.60 -7.33 4.49
C VAL A 211 -6.64 -7.05 3.34
N ALA A 212 -5.52 -7.76 3.27
CA ALA A 212 -4.73 -7.87 2.05
C ALA A 212 -5.40 -8.91 1.14
N LYS A 213 -5.35 -8.73 -0.18
CA LYS A 213 -5.87 -9.75 -1.10
C LYS A 213 -5.08 -11.06 -0.93
N PRO A 214 -5.69 -12.24 -1.14
CA PRO A 214 -4.97 -13.52 -0.97
C PRO A 214 -3.71 -13.68 -1.85
N ARG A 215 -3.64 -12.96 -2.98
CA ARG A 215 -2.49 -12.93 -3.89
C ARG A 215 -1.92 -11.52 -4.01
N GLN A 216 -1.96 -10.78 -2.90
CA GLN A 216 -1.46 -9.40 -2.84
C GLN A 216 0.02 -9.37 -3.20
N ASP A 217 0.35 -8.64 -4.26
CA ASP A 217 1.75 -8.41 -4.61
C ASP A 217 2.29 -7.22 -3.81
N MET A 218 2.99 -7.53 -2.73
CA MET A 218 3.54 -6.56 -1.80
C MET A 218 4.64 -5.67 -2.39
N ARG A 219 5.08 -5.93 -3.64
CA ARG A 219 6.02 -5.07 -4.37
C ARG A 219 5.38 -3.79 -4.91
N PHE A 220 4.05 -3.67 -4.88
CA PHE A 220 3.37 -2.49 -5.44
C PHE A 220 1.96 -2.21 -4.90
N ASP A 221 1.29 -3.17 -4.26
CA ASP A 221 -0.05 -2.95 -3.70
C ASP A 221 -0.06 -3.30 -2.21
N VAL A 222 0.57 -2.42 -1.43
CA VAL A 222 0.65 -2.50 0.03
C VAL A 222 -0.56 -1.80 0.65
N PRO A 223 -1.40 -2.48 1.44
CA PRO A 223 -2.46 -1.83 2.19
C PRO A 223 -1.90 -0.83 3.20
N ILE A 224 -2.47 0.37 3.22
CA ILE A 224 -2.02 1.47 4.08
C ILE A 224 -3.17 1.94 4.99
N VAL A 225 -2.81 2.28 6.24
CA VAL A 225 -3.62 3.01 7.21
C VAL A 225 -2.77 4.14 7.79
N GLY A 226 -3.36 5.32 8.00
CA GLY A 226 -2.69 6.45 8.64
C GLY A 226 -3.65 7.34 9.41
N LEU A 227 -3.18 8.49 9.87
CA LEU A 227 -4.01 9.48 10.58
C LEU A 227 -5.32 9.86 9.86
N PRO A 228 -5.34 10.03 8.51
CA PRO A 228 -6.60 10.30 7.81
C PRO A 228 -7.64 9.19 7.99
N THR A 229 -7.22 7.92 7.99
CA THR A 229 -8.12 6.79 8.21
C THR A 229 -8.74 6.85 9.60
N ILE A 230 -7.95 7.16 10.63
CA ILE A 230 -8.46 7.31 12.01
C ILE A 230 -9.48 8.45 12.10
N ALA A 231 -9.22 9.58 11.44
CA ALA A 231 -10.18 10.68 11.38
C ALA A 231 -11.50 10.26 10.73
N VAL A 232 -11.45 9.52 9.62
CA VAL A 232 -12.65 9.00 8.94
C VAL A 232 -13.43 8.02 9.81
N LEU A 233 -12.74 7.12 10.52
CA LEU A 233 -13.37 6.17 11.45
C LEU A 233 -14.11 6.91 12.56
N ARG A 234 -13.47 7.91 13.18
CA ARG A 234 -14.06 8.75 14.21
C ARG A 234 -15.31 9.47 13.69
N ASP A 235 -15.20 10.13 12.55
CA ASP A 235 -16.28 10.95 11.99
C ASP A 235 -17.48 10.08 11.56
N ALA A 236 -17.23 8.84 11.14
CA ALA A 236 -18.28 7.87 10.80
C ALA A 236 -18.83 7.11 12.02
N GLY A 237 -18.35 7.37 13.25
CA GLY A 237 -18.76 6.68 14.46
C GLY A 237 -18.34 5.20 14.53
N ILE A 238 -17.36 4.80 13.73
CA ILE A 238 -16.77 3.46 13.75
C ILE A 238 -15.97 3.28 15.03
N ARG A 239 -16.06 2.09 15.63
CA ARG A 239 -15.38 1.80 16.89
C ARG A 239 -14.20 0.87 16.74
N ILE A 240 -14.13 0.11 15.64
CA ILE A 240 -13.10 -0.92 15.46
C ILE A 240 -12.57 -0.88 14.03
N LEU A 241 -11.25 -0.93 13.91
CA LEU A 241 -10.52 -1.19 12.68
C LEU A 241 -9.70 -2.47 12.87
N SER A 242 -9.96 -3.48 12.06
CA SER A 242 -9.08 -4.65 11.93
C SER A 242 -8.32 -4.56 10.62
N ILE A 243 -7.01 -4.83 10.69
CA ILE A 243 -6.08 -4.85 9.56
C ILE A 243 -5.21 -6.10 9.60
N ASP A 244 -4.74 -6.59 8.45
CA ASP A 244 -3.90 -7.78 8.42
C ASP A 244 -2.49 -7.52 8.96
N ALA A 245 -2.12 -8.28 10.00
CA ALA A 245 -0.80 -8.20 10.61
C ALA A 245 0.29 -8.65 9.63
N GLY A 246 1.40 -7.90 9.59
CA GLY A 246 2.52 -8.16 8.66
C GLY A 246 2.22 -7.84 7.19
N ARG A 247 1.02 -7.36 6.85
CA ARG A 247 0.66 -6.98 5.48
C ARG A 247 0.21 -5.52 5.35
N THR A 248 -0.32 -4.92 6.40
CA THR A 248 -0.78 -3.52 6.36
C THR A 248 0.24 -2.58 6.98
N LEU A 249 0.64 -1.54 6.25
CA LEU A 249 1.46 -0.45 6.78
C LEU A 249 0.63 0.53 7.60
N VAL A 250 1.12 0.85 8.80
CA VAL A 250 0.57 1.88 9.67
C VAL A 250 1.48 3.11 9.60
N LEU A 251 1.11 4.07 8.76
CA LEU A 251 1.86 5.32 8.61
C LEU A 251 1.75 6.14 9.89
N ASP A 252 2.77 6.94 10.17
CA ASP A 252 2.85 7.80 11.35
C ASP A 252 2.99 7.05 12.71
N GLY A 253 3.12 5.71 12.68
CA GLY A 253 3.51 4.89 13.83
C GLY A 253 2.72 5.17 15.11
N GLN A 254 3.40 5.66 16.15
CA GLN A 254 2.80 5.99 17.45
C GLN A 254 1.66 7.03 17.33
N ALA A 255 1.75 7.97 16.39
CA ALA A 255 0.72 8.99 16.23
C ALA A 255 -0.65 8.39 15.83
N VAL A 256 -0.67 7.29 15.08
CA VAL A 256 -1.92 6.56 14.79
C VAL A 256 -2.48 5.91 16.06
N ALA A 257 -1.63 5.34 16.90
CA ALA A 257 -2.06 4.76 18.17
C ALA A 257 -2.67 5.83 19.09
N ASP A 258 -1.98 6.97 19.23
CA ASP A 258 -2.45 8.09 20.06
C ASP A 258 -3.77 8.68 19.52
N ALA A 259 -3.90 8.82 18.20
CA ALA A 259 -5.13 9.28 17.56
C ALA A 259 -6.29 8.29 17.75
N ALA A 260 -6.00 6.98 17.66
CA ALA A 260 -6.98 5.93 17.88
C ALA A 260 -7.46 5.90 19.34
N ASP A 261 -6.55 6.06 20.30
CA ASP A 261 -6.86 6.19 21.72
C ASP A 261 -7.76 7.39 22.00
N ALA A 262 -7.39 8.57 21.47
CA ALA A 262 -8.18 9.79 21.62
C ALA A 262 -9.57 9.68 20.98
N ALA A 263 -9.67 9.02 19.83
CA ALA A 263 -10.94 8.75 19.14
C ALA A 263 -11.74 7.59 19.76
N ARG A 264 -11.16 6.85 20.70
CA ARG A 264 -11.70 5.59 21.27
C ARG A 264 -12.02 4.54 20.20
N VAL A 265 -11.18 4.49 19.17
CA VAL A 265 -11.22 3.50 18.08
C VAL A 265 -10.24 2.39 18.42
N THR A 266 -10.72 1.16 18.52
CA THR A 266 -9.88 -0.02 18.66
C THR A 266 -9.21 -0.34 17.33
N VAL A 267 -7.88 -0.51 17.32
CA VAL A 267 -7.13 -1.01 16.17
C VAL A 267 -6.57 -2.39 16.52
N VAL A 268 -6.82 -3.38 15.65
CA VAL A 268 -6.38 -4.77 15.85
C VAL A 268 -5.67 -5.28 14.61
N GLY A 269 -4.51 -5.89 14.79
CA GLY A 269 -3.85 -6.70 13.77
C GLY A 269 -4.41 -8.12 13.76
N ARG A 270 -5.10 -8.48 12.68
CA ARG A 270 -5.59 -9.83 12.43
C ARG A 270 -4.41 -10.77 12.21
N PRO A 271 -4.30 -11.87 12.99
CA PRO A 271 -3.33 -12.92 12.68
C PRO A 271 -3.67 -13.57 11.35
N LEU A 272 -2.67 -13.66 10.48
CA LEU A 272 -2.73 -14.45 9.26
C LEU A 272 -2.15 -15.84 9.54
N GLY A 273 -2.90 -16.89 9.18
CA GLY A 273 -2.41 -18.28 9.27
C GLY A 273 -1.18 -18.51 8.38
N GLU A 274 -0.42 -19.59 8.64
CA GLU A 274 0.87 -19.88 7.98
C GLU A 274 0.83 -19.82 6.44
N GLN A 275 -0.31 -20.12 5.81
CA GLN A 275 -0.47 -20.10 4.34
C GLN A 275 -0.49 -18.69 3.72
N ALA A 276 -0.71 -17.64 4.52
CA ALA A 276 -0.80 -16.26 4.07
C ALA A 276 0.46 -15.44 4.37
N ARG A 277 1.60 -16.10 4.68
CA ARG A 277 2.92 -15.47 4.94
C ARG A 277 3.92 -15.62 3.77
N GLY A 278 3.51 -16.26 2.67
CA GLY A 278 4.30 -16.43 1.45
C GLY A 278 4.17 -15.27 0.48
#